data_AF-A0A1H3UGL9-F1
#
_entry.id   AF-A0A1H3UGL9-F1
#
_cell.length_a   1.000
_cell.length_b   1.000
_cell.length_c   1.000
_cell.angle_alpha   90.00
_cell.angle_beta   90.00
_cell.angle_gamma   90.00
#
_symmetry.space_group_name_H-M   'P 1'
#
loop_
_entity.id
_entity.type
_entity.pdbx_description
1 polymer ?
#
loop_
_entity_poly.entity_id
_entity_poly.type
_entity_poly.pdbx_seq_one_letter_code
_entity_poly.pdbx_strand_id
1 'polypeptide(L)'
;MDGTMNPQPIAPLMDAVLRTLGRHSRQDYLRLALRQAGLSDAQLLKIDHAPPYPVTWAERGLGLVLQRLAWGDMPGAPTWGVHSVTLDAQRWKGTWPMGLDPETVTAQEFVSLLAQDQSEAMCLPQMACCTTRGFDEQTWALVAVFGGASGALQNLTMSRVGEWVGLSMLPAWQGAG
;
A
#
# COMPACT_ATOMS: atom_id res chain seq x y z
N MET A 1 18.47 -35.40 1.67
CA MET A 1 17.28 -34.77 2.28
C MET A 1 17.14 -33.41 1.62
N ASP A 2 16.53 -33.39 0.43
CA ASP A 2 16.26 -32.16 -0.30
C ASP A 2 15.07 -31.48 0.35
N GLY A 3 15.36 -30.48 1.18
CA GLY A 3 14.37 -29.55 1.68
C GLY A 3 13.94 -28.64 0.54
N THR A 4 13.03 -29.13 -0.31
CA THR A 4 12.22 -28.28 -1.17
C THR A 4 11.43 -27.35 -0.25
N MET A 5 11.98 -26.16 0.02
CA MET A 5 11.19 -25.03 0.51
C MET A 5 10.01 -24.89 -0.46
N ASN A 6 8.84 -25.33 -0.02
CA ASN A 6 7.61 -24.95 -0.70
C ASN A 6 7.65 -23.43 -0.81
N PRO A 7 7.50 -22.84 -2.02
CA PRO A 7 7.42 -21.40 -2.14
C PRO A 7 6.29 -20.95 -1.21
N GLN A 8 6.62 -20.11 -0.23
CA GLN A 8 5.60 -19.62 0.69
C GLN A 8 4.46 -19.03 -0.14
N PRO A 9 3.19 -19.33 0.20
CA PRO A 9 2.07 -18.68 -0.46
C PRO A 9 2.29 -17.17 -0.37
N ILE A 10 2.01 -16.46 -1.46
CA ILE A 10 2.12 -15.00 -1.52
C ILE A 10 0.77 -14.40 -1.19
N ALA A 11 0.81 -13.25 -0.54
CA ALA A 11 -0.41 -12.65 -0.04
C ALA A 11 -1.28 -12.23 -1.22
N PRO A 12 -2.60 -12.21 -1.03
CA PRO A 12 -3.47 -11.49 -1.95
C PRO A 12 -2.82 -10.14 -2.28
N LEU A 13 -2.90 -9.71 -3.54
CA LEU A 13 -2.14 -8.56 -4.04
C LEU A 13 -2.22 -7.34 -3.10
N MET A 14 -3.41 -7.07 -2.53
CA MET A 14 -3.62 -5.98 -1.60
C MET A 14 -2.74 -6.08 -0.36
N ASP A 15 -2.74 -7.23 0.31
CA ASP A 15 -1.92 -7.49 1.48
C ASP A 15 -0.44 -7.37 1.13
N ALA A 16 -0.03 -7.90 -0.02
CA ALA A 16 1.35 -7.81 -0.45
C ALA A 16 1.79 -6.35 -0.66
N VAL A 17 0.95 -5.54 -1.31
CA VAL A 17 1.17 -4.11 -1.53
C VAL A 17 1.24 -3.36 -0.19
N LEU A 18 0.26 -3.55 0.69
CA LEU A 18 0.20 -2.87 1.98
C LEU A 18 1.33 -3.27 2.93
N ARG A 19 1.78 -4.53 2.88
CA ARG A 19 2.98 -4.99 3.60
C ARG A 19 4.26 -4.32 3.11
N THR A 20 4.28 -3.71 1.93
CA THR A 20 5.43 -2.94 1.44
C THR A 20 5.34 -1.44 1.72
N LEU A 21 4.16 -0.93 2.07
CA LEU A 21 3.96 0.48 2.42
C LEU A 21 4.86 0.88 3.60
N GLY A 22 5.60 1.97 3.45
CA GLY A 22 6.56 2.46 4.45
C GLY A 22 7.86 1.67 4.53
N ARG A 23 8.04 0.64 3.67
CA ARG A 23 9.20 -0.24 3.71
C ARG A 23 10.04 -0.17 2.46
N HIS A 24 11.32 -0.48 2.62
CA HIS A 24 12.26 -0.55 1.52
C HIS A 24 12.92 -1.92 1.38
N SER A 25 13.15 -2.32 0.12
CA SER A 25 13.76 -3.60 -0.25
C SER A 25 14.18 -3.58 -1.73
N ARG A 26 14.64 -4.72 -2.26
CA ARG A 26 14.79 -4.94 -3.71
C ARG A 26 13.45 -5.12 -4.44
N GLN A 27 12.34 -5.08 -3.71
CA GLN A 27 10.97 -5.25 -4.18
C GLN A 27 10.66 -6.62 -4.77
N ASP A 28 11.48 -7.64 -4.52
CA ASP A 28 11.27 -9.00 -5.06
C ASP A 28 9.90 -9.57 -4.66
N TYR A 29 9.48 -9.35 -3.41
CA TYR A 29 8.16 -9.75 -2.92
C TYR A 29 7.02 -9.06 -3.66
N LEU A 30 7.07 -7.74 -3.82
CA LEU A 30 6.06 -6.97 -4.52
C LEU A 30 6.00 -7.32 -6.01
N ARG A 31 7.15 -7.48 -6.66
CA ARG A 31 7.26 -7.89 -8.07
C ARG A 31 6.62 -9.25 -8.29
N LEU A 32 6.84 -10.19 -7.38
CA LEU A 32 6.25 -11.51 -7.48
C LEU A 32 4.73 -11.48 -7.28
N ALA A 33 4.22 -10.73 -6.31
CA ALA A 33 2.79 -10.53 -6.10
C ALA A 33 2.09 -9.87 -7.30
N LEU A 34 2.71 -8.85 -7.90
CA LEU A 34 2.20 -8.20 -9.11
C LEU A 34 2.12 -9.16 -10.29
N ARG A 35 3.18 -9.92 -10.55
CA ARG A 35 3.20 -10.90 -11.64
C ARG A 35 2.12 -11.97 -11.48
N GLN A 36 1.92 -12.46 -10.27
CA GLN A 36 0.84 -13.42 -9.98
C GLN A 36 -0.55 -12.82 -10.20
N ALA A 37 -0.73 -11.52 -9.98
CA ALA A 37 -1.95 -10.79 -10.28
C ALA A 37 -2.10 -10.38 -11.76
N GLY A 38 -1.14 -10.76 -12.62
CA GLY A 38 -1.10 -10.42 -14.04
C GLY A 38 -0.70 -8.97 -14.33
N LEU A 39 -0.03 -8.31 -13.38
CA LEU A 39 0.41 -6.92 -13.50
C LEU A 39 1.90 -6.82 -13.87
N SER A 40 2.21 -5.87 -14.75
CA SER A 40 3.60 -5.57 -15.13
C SER A 40 4.37 -4.94 -13.98
N ASP A 41 5.59 -5.43 -13.71
CA ASP A 41 6.52 -4.87 -12.73
C ASP A 41 7.63 -4.00 -13.35
N ALA A 42 7.56 -3.74 -14.66
CA ALA A 42 8.64 -3.09 -15.43
C ALA A 42 9.04 -1.71 -14.89
N GLN A 43 8.11 -1.00 -14.27
CA GLN A 43 8.32 0.36 -13.77
C GLN A 43 8.66 0.43 -12.27
N LEU A 44 8.69 -0.69 -11.54
CA LEU A 44 8.95 -0.69 -10.09
C LEU A 44 10.38 -0.33 -9.72
N LEU A 45 11.35 -0.59 -10.61
CA LEU A 45 12.77 -0.49 -10.32
C LEU A 45 13.45 0.55 -11.21
N LYS A 46 12.87 1.76 -11.32
CA LYS A 46 13.52 2.84 -12.07
C LYS A 46 14.86 3.18 -11.40
N ILE A 47 15.91 3.19 -12.23
CA ILE A 47 17.31 3.25 -11.80
C ILE A 47 17.74 4.68 -11.47
N ASP A 48 17.06 5.70 -12.00
CA ASP A 48 17.46 7.09 -11.76
C ASP A 48 17.36 7.48 -10.27
N HIS A 49 18.29 8.33 -9.81
CA HIS A 49 18.26 8.98 -8.49
C HIS A 49 17.16 10.07 -8.47
N ALA A 50 15.92 9.64 -8.71
CA ALA A 50 14.80 10.51 -8.92
C ALA A 50 14.03 10.77 -7.62
N PRO A 51 13.30 11.90 -7.52
CA PRO A 51 12.25 12.08 -6.52
C PRO A 51 11.25 10.91 -6.52
N PRO A 52 10.38 10.80 -5.50
CA PRO A 52 9.28 9.85 -5.52
C PRO A 52 8.55 9.88 -6.87
N TYR A 53 8.35 8.71 -7.47
CA TYR A 53 7.80 8.56 -8.81
C TYR A 53 6.57 7.65 -8.81
N PRO A 54 5.56 7.95 -9.64
CA PRO A 54 4.37 7.13 -9.71
C PRO A 54 4.59 5.89 -10.57
N VAL A 55 3.92 4.81 -10.18
CA VAL A 55 3.69 3.59 -10.97
C VAL A 55 2.21 3.28 -10.89
N THR A 56 1.55 3.16 -12.05
CA THR A 56 0.09 3.01 -12.10
C THR A 56 -0.33 1.85 -12.99
N TRP A 57 -1.34 1.12 -12.53
CA TRP A 57 -2.12 0.15 -13.30
C TRP A 57 -3.53 0.69 -13.37
N ALA A 58 -3.71 1.70 -14.22
CA ALA A 58 -4.95 2.47 -14.30
C ALA A 58 -6.16 1.59 -14.65
N GLU A 59 -5.97 0.53 -15.43
CA GLU A 59 -6.97 -0.47 -15.77
C GLU A 59 -7.40 -1.33 -14.58
N ARG A 60 -6.59 -1.39 -13.52
CA ARG A 60 -6.90 -2.09 -12.27
C ARG A 60 -7.23 -1.14 -11.12
N GLY A 61 -7.19 0.17 -11.33
CA GLY A 61 -7.42 1.15 -10.27
C GLY A 61 -6.37 1.11 -9.15
N LEU A 62 -5.13 0.70 -9.45
CA LEU A 62 -4.04 0.66 -8.46
C LEU A 62 -2.94 1.64 -8.86
N GLY A 63 -2.55 2.50 -7.93
CA GLY A 63 -1.40 3.39 -8.05
C GLY A 63 -0.46 3.21 -6.88
N LEU A 64 0.84 3.34 -7.14
CA LEU A 64 1.89 3.39 -6.14
C LEU A 64 2.74 4.64 -6.38
N VAL A 65 3.32 5.17 -5.31
CA VAL A 65 4.46 6.08 -5.39
C VAL A 65 5.67 5.37 -4.81
N LEU A 66 6.73 5.22 -5.59
CA LEU A 66 7.97 4.59 -5.18
C LEU A 66 9.11 5.61 -5.10
N GLN A 67 10.08 5.34 -4.24
CA GLN A 67 11.29 6.14 -4.13
C GLN A 67 12.50 5.21 -4.11
N ARG A 68 13.50 5.47 -4.96
CA ARG A 68 14.79 4.79 -4.83
C ARG A 68 15.50 5.32 -3.59
N LEU A 69 15.91 4.44 -2.69
CA LEU A 69 16.70 4.77 -1.52
C LEU A 69 18.14 4.33 -1.76
N ALA A 70 19.04 5.30 -1.86
CA ALA A 70 20.47 5.07 -1.90
C ALA A 70 21.01 5.12 -0.47
N TRP A 71 21.55 4.02 0.04
CA TRP A 71 22.35 4.05 1.26
C TRP A 71 23.79 4.41 0.91
N GLY A 72 24.03 5.67 0.54
CA GLY A 72 25.37 6.21 0.31
C GLY A 72 26.31 5.34 -0.53
N ASP A 73 27.61 5.49 -0.29
CA ASP A 73 28.70 4.70 -0.91
C ASP A 73 28.80 3.25 -0.36
N MET A 74 27.76 2.73 0.31
CA MET A 74 27.81 1.37 0.83
C MET A 74 27.67 0.34 -0.31
N PRO A 75 28.51 -0.70 -0.34
CA PRO A 75 28.38 -1.78 -1.31
C PRO A 75 27.05 -2.53 -1.09
N GLY A 76 26.11 -2.37 -2.01
CA GLY A 76 24.82 -3.05 -2.00
C GLY A 76 23.99 -2.71 -3.23
N ALA A 77 23.11 -3.63 -3.65
CA ALA A 77 22.13 -3.32 -4.68
C ALA A 77 21.17 -2.22 -4.18
N PRO A 78 20.74 -1.29 -5.04
CA PRO A 78 19.77 -0.26 -4.66
C PRO A 78 18.51 -0.87 -4.05
N THR A 79 17.88 -0.13 -3.13
CA THR A 79 16.57 -0.48 -2.58
C THR A 79 15.56 0.57 -3.00
N TRP A 80 14.29 0.18 -3.04
CA TRP A 80 13.17 1.07 -3.32
C TRP A 80 12.20 1.00 -2.16
N GLY A 81 11.63 2.14 -1.78
CA GLY A 81 10.58 2.25 -0.79
C GLY A 81 9.23 2.53 -1.43
N VAL A 82 8.15 1.95 -0.91
CA VAL A 82 6.77 2.29 -1.29
C VAL A 82 6.25 3.39 -0.37
N HIS A 83 6.05 4.57 -0.94
CA HIS A 83 5.65 5.78 -0.23
C HIS A 83 4.15 5.83 -0.01
N SER A 84 3.38 5.52 -1.05
CA SER A 84 1.93 5.50 -0.98
C SER A 84 1.32 4.47 -1.92
N VAL A 85 0.09 4.09 -1.61
CA VAL A 85 -0.78 3.19 -2.35
C VAL A 85 -2.10 3.92 -2.55
N THR A 86 -2.59 3.98 -3.78
CA THR A 86 -3.87 4.60 -4.13
C THR A 86 -4.77 3.57 -4.82
N LEU A 87 -6.02 3.50 -4.39
CA LEU A 87 -7.07 2.67 -4.97
C LEU A 87 -8.17 3.56 -5.54
N ASP A 88 -8.49 3.33 -6.81
CA ASP A 88 -9.64 3.93 -7.51
C ASP A 88 -10.84 2.99 -7.41
N ALA A 89 -11.91 3.45 -6.79
CA ALA A 89 -13.05 2.60 -6.48
C ALA A 89 -13.89 2.18 -7.68
N GLN A 90 -13.84 2.93 -8.79
CA GLN A 90 -14.55 2.54 -10.00
C GLN A 90 -13.88 1.33 -10.66
N ARG A 91 -12.55 1.22 -10.52
CA ARG A 91 -11.71 0.28 -11.28
C ARG A 91 -11.11 -0.84 -10.44
N TRP A 92 -10.88 -0.62 -9.15
CA TRP A 92 -10.37 -1.63 -8.25
C TRP A 92 -11.41 -2.74 -8.05
N LYS A 93 -11.03 -3.97 -8.38
CA LYS A 93 -11.87 -5.17 -8.25
C LYS A 93 -11.30 -6.20 -7.27
N GLY A 94 -10.19 -5.88 -6.60
CA GLY A 94 -9.64 -6.74 -5.56
C GLY A 94 -10.31 -6.46 -4.21
N THR A 95 -9.86 -7.19 -3.18
CA THR A 95 -10.32 -6.96 -1.81
C THR A 95 -9.96 -5.55 -1.35
N TRP A 96 -10.91 -4.87 -0.72
CA TRP A 96 -10.66 -3.58 -0.09
C TRP A 96 -10.01 -3.77 1.27
N PRO A 97 -9.02 -2.94 1.62
CA PRO A 97 -8.32 -3.09 2.88
C PRO A 97 -9.20 -2.66 4.06
N MET A 98 -8.88 -3.19 5.24
CA MET A 98 -9.46 -2.77 6.52
C MET A 98 -11.00 -2.90 6.59
N GLY A 99 -11.57 -3.85 5.84
CA GLY A 99 -13.02 -4.14 5.87
C GLY A 99 -13.91 -3.07 5.24
N LEU A 100 -13.33 -2.13 4.48
CA LEU A 100 -14.09 -1.10 3.79
C LEU A 100 -14.95 -1.69 2.68
N ASP A 101 -16.17 -1.18 2.55
CA ASP A 101 -17.00 -1.33 1.36
C ASP A 101 -17.11 0.03 0.67
N PRO A 102 -16.50 0.22 -0.52
CA PRO A 102 -16.48 1.51 -1.19
C PRO A 102 -17.87 2.01 -1.61
N GLU A 103 -18.84 1.12 -1.79
CA GLU A 103 -20.17 1.49 -2.30
C GLU A 103 -21.04 2.11 -1.21
N THR A 104 -20.79 1.74 0.06
CA THR A 104 -21.65 2.08 1.19
C THR A 104 -20.96 2.93 2.25
N VAL A 105 -19.63 2.88 2.36
CA VAL A 105 -18.91 3.60 3.42
C VAL A 105 -19.05 5.11 3.28
N THR A 106 -19.46 5.75 4.37
CA THR A 106 -19.49 7.21 4.51
C THR A 106 -18.17 7.75 5.06
N ALA A 107 -17.92 9.06 4.89
CA ALA A 107 -16.75 9.72 5.49
C ALA A 107 -16.67 9.55 7.01
N GLN A 108 -17.83 9.59 7.70
CA GLN A 108 -17.90 9.42 9.14
C GLN A 108 -17.58 7.98 9.56
N GLU A 109 -18.17 6.99 8.87
CA GLU A 109 -17.87 5.57 9.15
C GLU A 109 -16.41 5.25 8.86
N PHE A 110 -15.84 5.81 7.79
CA PHE A 110 -14.42 5.67 7.48
C PHE A 110 -13.53 6.13 8.65
N VAL A 111 -13.79 7.33 9.20
CA VAL A 111 -13.03 7.84 10.35
C VAL A 111 -13.27 6.98 11.59
N SER A 112 -14.52 6.62 11.88
CA SER A 112 -14.85 5.83 13.07
C SER A 112 -14.28 4.41 13.02
N LEU A 113 -14.13 3.82 11.82
CA LEU A 113 -13.54 2.50 11.63
C LEU A 113 -12.00 2.53 11.68
N LEU A 114 -11.38 3.54 11.09
CA LEU A 114 -9.94 3.49 10.78
C LEU A 114 -9.08 4.44 11.58
N ALA A 115 -9.62 5.54 12.10
CA ALA A 115 -8.80 6.52 12.81
C ALA A 115 -8.29 5.92 14.13
N GLN A 116 -6.97 5.96 14.32
CA GLN A 116 -6.34 5.62 15.59
C GLN A 116 -6.77 6.60 16.69
N ASP A 117 -6.88 7.88 16.35
CA ASP A 117 -7.46 8.94 17.19
C ASP A 117 -8.47 9.74 16.35
N GLN A 118 -9.74 9.68 16.73
CA GLN A 118 -10.80 10.39 16.01
C GLN A 118 -10.72 11.91 16.19
N SER A 119 -10.08 12.40 17.25
CA SER A 119 -9.95 13.84 17.50
C SER A 119 -8.91 14.52 16.59
N GLU A 120 -7.97 13.75 16.04
CA GLU A 120 -6.97 14.21 15.08
C GLU A 120 -7.43 14.03 13.62
N ALA A 121 -8.59 13.40 13.40
CA ALA A 121 -9.12 13.13 12.08
C ALA A 121 -9.84 14.36 11.49
N MET A 122 -9.65 14.58 10.20
CA MET A 122 -10.47 15.49 9.41
C MET A 122 -11.63 14.69 8.80
N CYS A 123 -12.87 15.11 9.05
CA CYS A 123 -14.07 14.48 8.50
C CYS A 123 -14.96 15.52 7.82
N LEU A 124 -14.98 15.51 6.49
CA LEU A 124 -15.87 16.31 5.64
C LEU A 124 -16.68 15.36 4.75
N PRO A 125 -17.89 15.75 4.27
CA PRO A 125 -18.72 14.87 3.45
C PRO A 125 -18.02 14.29 2.22
N GLN A 126 -17.16 15.08 1.57
CA GLN A 126 -16.42 14.70 0.37
C GLN A 126 -14.98 14.21 0.63
N MET A 127 -14.51 14.27 1.88
CA MET A 127 -13.12 13.94 2.19
C MET A 127 -12.94 13.59 3.66
N ALA A 128 -12.29 12.47 3.93
CA ALA A 128 -11.84 12.10 5.26
C ALA A 128 -10.33 11.85 5.28
N CYS A 129 -9.65 12.34 6.30
CA CYS A 129 -8.24 12.08 6.54
C CYS A 129 -8.02 11.66 7.99
N CYS A 130 -7.25 10.60 8.20
CA CYS A 130 -6.88 10.14 9.54
C CYS A 130 -5.54 9.40 9.49
N THR A 131 -5.02 9.03 10.65
CA THR A 131 -3.94 8.06 10.78
C THR A 131 -4.51 6.74 11.27
N THR A 132 -3.92 5.63 10.84
CA THR A 132 -4.25 4.28 11.32
C THR A 132 -3.00 3.48 11.62
N ARG A 133 -3.16 2.37 12.34
CA ARG A 133 -2.12 1.36 12.49
C ARG A 133 -2.15 0.42 11.30
N GLY A 134 -1.06 0.43 10.54
CA GLY A 134 -0.77 -0.55 9.51
C GLY A 134 -0.09 -1.80 10.07
N PHE A 135 0.53 -2.57 9.18
CA PHE A 135 1.28 -3.76 9.56
C PHE A 135 2.47 -3.42 10.45
N ASP A 136 2.71 -4.27 11.45
CA ASP A 136 3.86 -4.21 12.38
C ASP A 136 3.95 -2.86 13.13
N GLU A 137 2.81 -2.37 13.61
CA GLU A 137 2.65 -1.10 14.36
C GLU A 137 3.11 0.16 13.61
N GLN A 138 3.32 0.10 12.29
CA GLN A 138 3.60 1.29 11.50
C GLN A 138 2.37 2.18 11.39
N THR A 139 2.52 3.48 11.61
CA THR A 139 1.45 4.44 11.35
C THR A 139 1.36 4.74 9.85
N TRP A 140 0.14 4.70 9.30
CA TRP A 140 -0.16 5.18 7.95
C TRP A 140 -1.10 6.38 8.01
N ALA A 141 -0.91 7.32 7.10
CA ALA A 141 -1.86 8.40 6.84
C ALA A 141 -2.81 7.97 5.73
N LEU A 142 -4.11 8.11 5.95
CA LEU A 142 -5.14 7.79 4.99
C LEU A 142 -5.85 9.05 4.53
N VAL A 143 -6.14 9.08 3.24
CA VAL A 143 -6.97 10.10 2.60
C VAL A 143 -8.02 9.38 1.77
N ALA A 144 -9.28 9.53 2.14
CA ALA A 144 -10.43 9.04 1.41
C ALA A 144 -11.16 10.22 0.76
N VAL A 145 -11.46 10.09 -0.53
CA VAL A 145 -12.24 11.07 -1.29
C VAL A 145 -13.57 10.44 -1.65
N PHE A 146 -14.66 11.13 -1.33
CA PHE A 146 -16.03 10.72 -1.57
C PHE A 146 -16.68 11.65 -2.59
N GLY A 147 -17.56 11.13 -3.43
CA GLY A 147 -18.24 11.97 -4.40
C GLY A 147 -19.09 11.23 -5.43
N GLY A 148 -19.56 11.98 -6.42
CA GLY A 148 -20.56 11.52 -7.38
C GLY A 148 -21.99 11.64 -6.82
N ALA A 149 -22.98 11.22 -7.60
CA ALA A 149 -24.39 11.33 -7.21
C ALA A 149 -24.76 10.45 -6.00
N SER A 150 -24.00 9.39 -5.74
CA SER A 150 -24.20 8.46 -4.61
C SER A 150 -23.47 8.85 -3.33
N GLY A 151 -22.50 9.78 -3.39
CA GLY A 151 -21.61 10.07 -2.25
C GLY A 151 -20.66 8.93 -1.88
N ALA A 152 -20.50 7.93 -2.74
CA ALA A 152 -19.66 6.76 -2.51
C ALA A 152 -18.16 7.10 -2.49
N LEU A 153 -17.34 6.18 -1.98
CA LEU A 153 -15.89 6.29 -2.01
C LEU A 153 -15.42 6.30 -3.47
N GLN A 154 -14.61 7.30 -3.83
CA GLN A 154 -14.00 7.41 -5.16
C GLN A 154 -12.56 6.94 -5.13
N ASN A 155 -11.78 7.41 -4.16
CA ASN A 155 -10.37 7.08 -4.03
C ASN A 155 -9.98 6.90 -2.57
N LEU A 156 -9.11 5.93 -2.30
CA LEU A 156 -8.42 5.78 -1.04
C LEU A 156 -6.91 5.83 -1.29
N THR A 157 -6.22 6.76 -0.64
CA THR A 157 -4.76 6.80 -0.62
C THR A 157 -4.25 6.52 0.78
N MET A 158 -3.33 5.56 0.89
CA MET A 158 -2.60 5.24 2.12
C MET A 158 -1.15 5.61 1.91
N SER A 159 -0.58 6.39 2.82
CA SER A 159 0.79 6.86 2.76
C SER A 159 1.54 6.47 4.03
N ARG A 160 2.84 6.18 3.89
CA ARG A 160 3.71 5.98 5.05
C ARG A 160 3.77 7.24 5.91
N VAL A 161 3.99 7.05 7.21
CA VAL A 161 4.35 8.12 8.16
C VAL A 161 5.65 7.71 8.85
N GLY A 162 6.54 8.67 9.10
CA GLY A 162 7.81 8.43 9.80
C GLY A 162 8.91 7.82 8.94
N GLU A 163 9.85 7.13 9.57
CA GLU A 163 11.07 6.62 8.94
C GLU A 163 10.85 5.35 8.11
N TRP A 164 11.76 5.08 7.18
CA TRP A 164 11.74 3.88 6.36
C TRP A 164 12.10 2.63 7.16
N VAL A 165 11.37 1.54 6.96
CA VAL A 165 11.65 0.23 7.58
C VAL A 165 12.18 -0.77 6.55
N GLY A 166 13.31 -1.42 6.80
CA GLY A 166 13.81 -2.48 5.94
C GLY A 166 12.88 -3.70 5.94
N LEU A 167 12.43 -4.15 4.77
CA LEU A 167 11.46 -5.25 4.66
C LEU A 167 11.96 -6.57 5.27
N SER A 168 13.28 -6.79 5.26
CA SER A 168 13.92 -7.98 5.86
C SER A 168 13.86 -8.01 7.39
N MET A 169 13.42 -6.93 8.03
CA MET A 169 13.27 -6.85 9.49
C MET A 169 11.90 -7.37 9.98
N LEU A 170 11.06 -7.89 9.08
CA LEU A 170 9.74 -8.42 9.44
C LEU A 170 9.78 -9.93 9.73
N PRO A 171 8.92 -10.42 10.66
CA PRO A 171 8.68 -11.85 10.82
C PRO A 171 8.07 -12.48 9.56
N ALA A 172 8.28 -13.79 9.39
CA ALA A 172 7.69 -14.55 8.27
C ALA A 172 6.16 -14.48 8.30
N TRP A 173 5.53 -14.37 7.13
CA TRP A 173 4.07 -14.29 7.05
C TRP A 173 3.42 -15.60 7.49
N GLN A 174 2.48 -15.52 8.44
CA GLN A 174 1.76 -16.66 9.00
C GLN A 174 0.40 -16.96 8.35
N GLY A 175 0.05 -16.32 7.24
CA GLY A 175 -1.30 -16.40 6.65
C GLY A 175 -2.34 -15.64 7.47
N ALA A 176 -3.39 -15.13 6.82
CA ALA A 176 -4.64 -14.89 7.53
C ALA A 176 -5.36 -16.25 7.53
N GLY A 177 -5.57 -16.83 8.73
CA GLY A 177 -6.38 -18.03 8.90
C GLY A 177 -7.86 -17.76 8.64
#